data_AF-A0A151RJQ4-F1
#
_entry.id   AF-A0A151RJQ4-F1
#
_cell.length_a   1.000
_cell.length_b   1.000
_cell.length_c   1.000
_cell.angle_alpha   90.00
_cell.angle_beta   90.00
_cell.angle_gamma   90.00
#
_symmetry.space_group_name_H-M   'P 1'
#
loop_
_entity.id
_entity.type
_entity.pdbx_description
1 polymer ?
#
loop_
_entity_poly.entity_id
_entity_poly.type
_entity_poly.pdbx_seq_one_letter_code
_entity_poly.pdbx_strand_id
1 'polypeptide(L)'
;MAEEEHQEMGIDNVDAIEVQKLDMLHDTIPSQFIPKVGMEFETKDAAYNFYNDYAYRVGFGARISKGHKDKYGKIVNRVFCCSCEGYHGKDMREDNVKNPRPQSRFGCLAKMKVNSRLTGKYRVTEFIAKHAHETTTPSKSHFLRSQRKMNIPQVVEVHLANDSVITSVRILINASMNMKRKKSV
;
A
#
# COMPACT_ATOMS: atom_id res chain seq x y z
N MET A 1 10.34 -56.57 10.52
CA MET A 1 8.97 -56.05 10.43
C MET A 1 8.88 -54.82 11.31
N ALA A 2 8.79 -53.64 10.70
CA ALA A 2 8.10 -52.43 11.17
C ALA A 2 8.52 -51.32 10.21
N GLU A 3 7.68 -51.06 9.21
CA GLU A 3 7.75 -49.87 8.37
C GLU A 3 7.03 -48.75 9.15
N GLU A 4 7.74 -47.66 9.44
CA GLU A 4 7.14 -46.45 10.01
C GLU A 4 6.63 -45.57 8.86
N GLU A 5 5.30 -45.54 8.69
CA GLU A 5 4.61 -44.62 7.77
C GLU A 5 4.70 -43.19 8.31
N HIS A 6 5.46 -42.34 7.63
CA HIS A 6 5.39 -40.90 7.79
C HIS A 6 4.13 -40.37 7.11
N GLN A 7 3.15 -39.96 7.91
CA GLN A 7 1.96 -39.26 7.43
C GLN A 7 2.28 -37.79 7.13
N GLU A 8 2.46 -37.45 5.85
CA GLU A 8 2.46 -36.05 5.37
C GLU A 8 1.04 -35.48 5.49
N MET A 9 0.85 -34.49 6.37
CA MET A 9 -0.40 -33.71 6.43
C MET A 9 -0.28 -32.45 5.56
N GLY A 10 -1.14 -32.39 4.53
CA GLY A 10 -1.06 -31.46 3.40
C GLY A 10 -1.20 -29.97 3.72
N ILE A 11 -0.35 -29.19 3.03
CA ILE A 11 -0.30 -27.71 3.08
C ILE A 11 -0.50 -27.19 1.64
N ASP A 12 -1.57 -27.60 0.95
CA ASP A 12 -1.77 -27.20 -0.47
C ASP A 12 -3.11 -26.47 -0.73
N ASN A 13 -4.05 -26.49 0.22
CA ASN A 13 -5.41 -25.97 -0.01
C ASN A 13 -5.59 -24.48 0.28
N VAL A 14 -4.72 -23.84 1.08
CA VAL A 14 -4.88 -22.42 1.44
C VAL A 14 -4.45 -21.51 0.28
N ASP A 15 -3.37 -21.87 -0.42
CA ASP A 15 -2.89 -21.11 -1.58
C ASP A 15 -3.87 -21.16 -2.76
N ALA A 16 -4.55 -22.29 -2.97
CA ALA A 16 -5.57 -22.42 -4.02
C ALA A 16 -6.78 -21.48 -3.80
N ILE A 17 -7.23 -21.32 -2.55
CA ILE A 17 -8.36 -20.42 -2.20
C ILE A 17 -7.98 -18.95 -2.42
N GLU A 18 -6.75 -18.56 -2.06
CA GLU A 18 -6.27 -17.18 -2.24
C GLU A 18 -6.07 -16.82 -3.72
N VAL A 19 -5.61 -17.77 -4.55
CA VAL A 19 -5.50 -17.59 -6.00
C VAL A 19 -6.88 -17.43 -6.63
N GLN A 20 -7.84 -18.30 -6.32
CA GLN A 20 -9.22 -18.20 -6.83
C GLN A 20 -9.89 -16.86 -6.47
N LYS A 21 -9.69 -16.36 -5.25
CA LYS A 21 -10.26 -15.08 -4.81
C LYS A 21 -9.63 -13.88 -5.53
N LEU A 22 -8.34 -13.97 -5.87
CA LEU A 22 -7.65 -12.93 -6.61
C LEU A 22 -8.12 -12.88 -8.07
N ASP A 23 -8.28 -14.03 -8.70
CA ASP A 23 -8.76 -14.15 -10.08
C ASP A 23 -10.17 -13.57 -10.23
N MET A 24 -11.08 -13.91 -9.31
CA MET A 24 -12.43 -13.33 -9.26
C MET A 24 -12.44 -11.80 -9.09
N LEU A 25 -11.48 -11.23 -8.36
CA LEU A 25 -11.35 -9.77 -8.23
C LEU A 25 -10.85 -9.13 -9.52
N HIS A 26 -9.88 -9.75 -10.19
CA HIS A 26 -9.33 -9.26 -11.45
C HIS A 26 -10.33 -9.37 -12.60
N ASP A 27 -11.26 -10.34 -12.58
CA ASP A 27 -12.34 -10.44 -13.57
C ASP A 27 -13.31 -9.24 -13.54
N THR A 28 -13.51 -8.64 -12.35
CA THR A 28 -14.37 -7.45 -12.19
C THR A 28 -13.67 -6.14 -12.56
N ILE A 29 -12.34 -6.16 -12.72
CA ILE A 29 -11.54 -4.97 -13.02
C ILE A 29 -11.14 -5.01 -14.49
N PRO A 30 -11.44 -3.97 -15.29
CA PRO A 30 -11.00 -3.93 -16.68
C PRO A 30 -9.49 -4.06 -16.79
N SER A 31 -9.01 -4.92 -17.70
CA SER A 31 -7.61 -5.34 -17.76
C SER A 31 -6.59 -4.19 -17.94
N GLN A 32 -7.02 -3.04 -18.46
CA GLN A 32 -6.19 -1.83 -18.58
C GLN A 32 -5.84 -1.19 -17.23
N PHE A 33 -6.58 -1.51 -16.16
CA PHE A 33 -6.32 -1.02 -14.80
C PHE A 33 -5.52 -2.01 -13.95
N ILE A 34 -5.19 -3.18 -14.49
CA ILE A 34 -4.39 -4.19 -13.80
C ILE A 34 -2.92 -3.99 -14.20
N PRO A 35 -2.01 -3.78 -13.23
CA PRO A 35 -0.58 -3.71 -13.53
C PRO A 35 -0.05 -4.97 -14.17
N LYS A 36 0.76 -4.80 -15.23
CA LYS A 36 1.42 -5.89 -15.94
C LYS A 36 2.92 -5.62 -16.00
N VAL A 37 3.71 -6.67 -15.82
CA VAL A 37 5.16 -6.59 -16.02
C VAL A 37 5.43 -6.14 -17.45
N GLY A 38 6.31 -5.16 -17.60
CA GLY A 38 6.64 -4.56 -18.88
C GLY A 38 5.91 -3.26 -19.22
N MET A 39 4.84 -2.89 -18.52
CA MET A 39 4.21 -1.56 -18.68
C MET A 39 5.20 -0.44 -18.38
N GLU A 40 5.15 0.65 -19.14
CA GLU A 40 6.04 1.79 -18.99
C GLU A 40 5.30 3.08 -18.67
N PHE A 41 5.93 3.92 -17.85
CA PHE A 41 5.41 5.22 -17.48
C PHE A 41 6.48 6.28 -17.68
N GLU A 42 6.07 7.46 -18.15
CA GLU A 42 7.00 8.58 -18.37
C GLU A 42 7.60 9.09 -17.06
N THR A 43 6.80 9.09 -15.99
CA THR A 43 7.21 9.59 -14.68
C THR A 43 6.92 8.58 -13.57
N LYS A 44 7.68 8.70 -12.48
CA LYS A 44 7.46 7.94 -11.24
C LYS A 44 6.05 8.20 -10.67
N ASP A 45 5.56 9.44 -10.79
CA ASP A 45 4.25 9.81 -10.27
C ASP A 45 3.11 9.25 -11.13
N ALA A 46 3.28 9.18 -12.45
CA ALA A 46 2.34 8.48 -13.34
C ALA A 46 2.24 6.98 -12.97
N ALA A 47 3.38 6.32 -12.73
CA ALA A 47 3.40 4.94 -12.28
C ALA A 47 2.71 4.76 -10.91
N TYR A 48 2.94 5.68 -9.97
CA TYR A 48 2.28 5.64 -8.67
C TYR A 48 0.77 5.83 -8.80
N ASN A 49 0.31 6.81 -9.59
CA ASN A 49 -1.11 7.09 -9.78
C ASN A 49 -1.82 5.87 -10.37
N PHE A 50 -1.20 5.23 -11.37
CA PHE A 50 -1.72 3.99 -11.95
C PHE A 50 -1.90 2.88 -10.89
N TYR A 51 -0.89 2.66 -10.05
CA TYR A 51 -0.99 1.67 -8.97
C TYR A 51 -2.00 2.08 -7.88
N ASN A 52 -2.14 3.37 -7.60
CA ASN A 52 -3.10 3.88 -6.63
C ASN A 52 -4.54 3.74 -7.15
N ASP A 53 -4.76 3.88 -8.46
CA ASP A 53 -6.05 3.61 -9.10
C ASP A 53 -6.39 2.12 -9.09
N TYR A 54 -5.41 1.25 -9.35
CA TYR A 54 -5.55 -0.19 -9.13
C TYR A 54 -5.92 -0.48 -7.67
N ALA A 55 -5.20 0.11 -6.72
CA ALA A 55 -5.44 -0.06 -5.30
C ALA A 55 -6.85 0.42 -4.88
N TYR A 56 -7.37 1.48 -5.49
CA TYR A 56 -8.74 1.94 -5.28
C TYR A 56 -9.77 0.89 -5.68
N ARG A 57 -9.57 0.27 -6.85
CA ARG A 57 -10.47 -0.74 -7.43
C ARG A 57 -10.45 -2.06 -6.68
N VAL A 58 -9.28 -2.47 -6.18
CA VAL A 58 -9.14 -3.68 -5.34
C VAL A 58 -9.52 -3.40 -3.88
N GLY A 59 -9.39 -2.15 -3.44
CA GLY A 59 -9.80 -1.68 -2.13
C GLY A 59 -8.73 -1.76 -1.05
N PHE A 60 -7.49 -1.41 -1.38
CA PHE A 60 -6.42 -1.27 -0.40
C PHE A 60 -5.75 0.09 -0.51
N GLY A 61 -5.08 0.50 0.57
CA GLY A 61 -4.30 1.73 0.56
C GLY A 61 -2.95 1.52 -0.12
N ALA A 62 -2.56 2.38 -1.04
CA ALA A 62 -1.22 2.35 -1.63
C ALA A 62 -0.24 3.19 -0.82
N ARG A 63 1.04 2.79 -0.84
CA ARG A 63 2.14 3.52 -0.21
C ARG A 63 3.38 3.46 -1.08
N ILE A 64 4.10 4.59 -1.14
CA ILE A 64 5.43 4.64 -1.73
C ILE A 64 6.44 4.12 -0.70
N SER A 65 7.12 3.02 -1.01
CA SER A 65 8.12 2.38 -0.15
C SER A 65 9.54 2.84 -0.52
N LYS A 66 10.54 2.00 -0.22
CA LYS A 66 11.96 2.23 -0.53
C LYS A 66 12.17 2.39 -2.04
N GLY A 67 13.25 3.08 -2.37
CA GLY A 67 13.74 3.21 -3.73
C GLY A 67 15.21 3.60 -3.72
N HIS A 68 15.83 3.47 -4.86
CA HIS A 68 17.23 3.73 -5.11
C HIS A 68 17.34 4.95 -6.02
N LYS A 69 18.29 5.82 -5.71
CA LYS A 69 18.67 6.96 -6.54
C LYS A 69 20.00 6.67 -7.21
N ASP A 70 20.20 7.10 -8.45
CA ASP A 70 21.54 7.05 -9.04
C ASP A 70 22.49 8.06 -8.38
N LYS A 71 23.73 8.09 -8.87
CA LYS A 71 24.77 9.01 -8.42
C LYS A 71 24.43 10.49 -8.64
N TYR A 72 23.43 10.79 -9.47
CA TYR A 72 22.94 12.15 -9.76
C TYR A 72 21.66 12.47 -8.98
N GLY A 73 21.20 11.58 -8.10
CA GLY A 73 20.00 11.78 -7.28
C GLY A 73 18.68 11.43 -7.98
N LYS A 74 18.69 10.98 -9.24
CA LYS A 74 17.49 10.57 -9.98
C LYS A 74 17.00 9.22 -9.46
N ILE A 75 15.69 9.11 -9.22
CA ILE A 75 15.08 7.85 -8.78
C ILE A 75 15.16 6.84 -9.94
N VAL A 76 15.94 5.78 -9.75
CA VAL A 76 16.13 4.72 -10.74
C VAL A 76 15.26 3.51 -10.48
N ASN A 77 14.88 3.27 -9.22
CA ASN A 77 13.90 2.25 -8.89
C ASN A 77 12.95 2.75 -7.80
N ARG A 78 11.72 2.23 -7.81
CA ARG A 78 10.74 2.53 -6.77
C ARG A 78 9.82 1.34 -6.55
N VAL A 79 9.44 1.14 -5.29
CA VAL A 79 8.42 0.17 -4.90
C VAL A 79 7.18 0.92 -4.43
N PHE A 80 6.04 0.55 -5.00
CA PHE A 80 4.71 0.92 -4.53
C PHE A 80 4.09 -0.32 -3.90
N CYS A 81 3.52 -0.21 -2.72
CA CYS A 81 3.12 -1.35 -1.91
C CYS A 81 1.76 -1.12 -1.27
N CYS A 82 1.14 -2.19 -0.79
CA CYS A 82 0.01 -2.08 0.12
C CYS A 82 0.41 -1.32 1.40
N SER A 83 -0.52 -0.58 2.00
CA SER A 83 -0.35 0.09 3.29
C SER A 83 0.02 -0.89 4.41
N CYS A 84 -0.38 -2.15 4.25
CA CYS A 84 -0.15 -3.23 5.19
C CYS A 84 1.13 -4.03 4.92
N GLU A 85 1.94 -3.60 3.95
CA GLU A 85 3.13 -4.32 3.50
C GLU A 85 4.25 -4.34 4.55
N GLY A 86 4.85 -5.51 4.70
CA GLY A 86 5.93 -5.79 5.65
C GLY A 86 5.49 -5.77 7.11
N TYR A 87 6.46 -5.77 8.02
CA TYR A 87 6.22 -5.70 9.46
C TYR A 87 6.83 -4.43 10.04
N HIS A 88 6.31 -3.97 11.18
CA HIS A 88 7.01 -2.95 11.95
C HIS A 88 8.24 -3.58 12.59
N GLY A 89 9.33 -2.81 12.71
CA GLY A 89 10.40 -3.20 13.64
C GLY A 89 9.85 -3.19 15.07
N LYS A 90 10.60 -3.79 16.01
CA LYS A 90 10.26 -3.72 17.44
C LYS A 90 10.03 -2.27 17.82
N ASP A 91 8.86 -1.97 18.39
CA ASP A 91 8.58 -0.62 18.86
C ASP A 91 9.47 -0.37 20.08
N MET A 92 10.44 0.54 19.94
CA MET A 92 11.38 0.89 21.01
C MET A 92 10.84 2.00 21.91
N ARG A 93 9.57 2.39 21.74
CA ARG A 93 8.89 3.35 22.61
C ARG A 93 8.52 2.64 23.92
N GLU A 94 8.70 3.35 25.03
CA GLU A 94 8.30 2.90 26.37
C GLU A 94 6.86 2.38 26.39
N ASP A 95 6.57 1.32 27.14
CA ASP A 95 5.23 0.71 27.23
C ASP A 95 4.14 1.68 27.75
N ASN A 96 4.54 2.83 28.29
CA ASN A 96 3.67 3.86 28.88
C ASN A 96 3.13 4.91 27.89
N VAL A 97 3.10 4.63 26.58
CA VAL A 97 2.46 5.53 25.61
C VAL A 97 0.94 5.49 25.78
N LYS A 98 0.35 6.57 26.31
CA LYS A 98 -1.10 6.74 26.57
C LYS A 98 -2.02 6.48 25.36
N ASN A 99 -1.49 6.55 24.14
CA ASN A 99 -2.22 6.24 22.91
C ASN A 99 -1.27 5.61 21.87
N PRO A 100 -1.01 4.29 21.96
CA PRO A 100 -0.11 3.63 21.03
C PRO A 100 -0.71 3.67 19.62
N ARG A 101 0.11 3.99 18.61
CA ARG A 101 -0.38 3.98 17.22
C ARG A 101 -0.65 2.54 16.82
N PRO A 102 -1.84 2.22 16.29
CA PRO A 102 -2.15 0.86 15.88
C PRO A 102 -1.16 0.37 14.82
N GLN A 103 -0.74 -0.88 14.96
CA GLN A 103 0.12 -1.52 13.98
C GLN A 103 -0.65 -1.68 12.66
N SER A 104 -0.16 -1.01 11.63
CA SER A 104 -0.80 -0.98 10.31
C SER A 104 -0.16 -1.94 9.31
N ARG A 105 0.97 -2.57 9.66
CA ARG A 105 1.75 -3.47 8.79
C ARG A 105 1.87 -4.84 9.43
N PHE A 106 1.36 -5.85 8.74
CA PHE A 106 1.21 -7.22 9.24
C PHE A 106 1.64 -8.26 8.19
N GLY A 107 2.49 -7.87 7.23
CA GLY A 107 3.15 -8.80 6.31
C GLY A 107 2.52 -8.93 4.94
N CYS A 108 1.70 -7.97 4.49
CA CYS A 108 1.16 -8.03 3.14
C CYS A 108 2.29 -8.01 2.08
N LEU A 109 2.14 -8.79 1.01
CA LEU A 109 3.14 -8.90 -0.05
C LEU A 109 2.81 -8.08 -1.30
N ALA A 110 1.57 -7.57 -1.40
CA ALA A 110 1.10 -6.83 -2.57
C ALA A 110 1.94 -5.59 -2.86
N LYS A 111 2.55 -5.56 -4.05
CA LYS A 111 3.46 -4.50 -4.48
C LYS A 111 3.61 -4.44 -5.99
N MET A 112 4.00 -3.27 -6.48
CA MET A 112 4.47 -3.00 -7.84
C MET A 112 5.85 -2.33 -7.78
N LYS A 113 6.81 -2.87 -8.52
CA LYS A 113 8.18 -2.33 -8.61
C LYS A 113 8.44 -1.77 -9.99
N VAL A 114 8.92 -0.53 -10.04
CA VAL A 114 9.33 0.12 -11.29
C VAL A 114 10.84 0.39 -11.33
N ASN A 115 11.41 0.36 -12.53
CA ASN A 115 12.82 0.60 -12.79
C ASN A 115 12.99 1.41 -14.09
N SER A 116 13.87 2.42 -14.07
CA SER A 116 14.14 3.29 -15.21
C SER A 116 15.53 3.14 -15.84
N ARG A 117 16.35 2.19 -15.37
CA ARG A 117 17.73 2.00 -15.84
C ARG A 117 17.84 1.54 -17.29
N LEU A 118 16.85 0.83 -17.81
CA LEU A 118 16.93 0.20 -19.14
C LEU A 118 16.46 1.14 -20.25
N THR A 119 15.31 1.78 -20.08
CA THR A 119 14.63 2.52 -21.15
C THR A 119 14.54 4.02 -20.89
N GLY A 120 15.03 4.50 -19.75
CA GLY A 120 14.85 5.89 -19.29
C GLY A 120 13.45 6.19 -18.74
N LYS A 121 12.44 5.39 -19.14
CA LYS A 121 11.06 5.36 -18.62
C LYS A 121 10.94 4.41 -17.43
N TYR A 122 9.93 4.63 -16.59
CA TYR A 122 9.67 3.77 -15.44
C TYR A 122 8.90 2.52 -15.87
N ARG A 123 9.62 1.42 -16.10
CA ARG A 123 9.05 0.13 -16.49
C ARG A 123 8.70 -0.73 -15.28
N VAL A 124 7.53 -1.36 -15.27
CA VAL A 124 7.13 -2.35 -14.25
C VAL A 124 7.99 -3.60 -14.39
N THR A 125 8.73 -3.92 -13.33
CA THR A 125 9.66 -5.06 -13.27
C THR A 125 9.11 -6.21 -12.44
N GLU A 126 8.24 -5.93 -11.49
CA GLU A 126 7.66 -6.92 -10.58
C GLU A 126 6.27 -6.43 -10.19
N PHE A 127 5.29 -7.33 -10.21
CA PHE A 127 3.96 -7.07 -9.72
C PHE A 127 3.46 -8.29 -8.95
N ILE A 128 3.09 -8.07 -7.68
CA ILE A 128 2.47 -9.06 -6.81
C ILE A 128 1.11 -8.49 -6.43
N ALA A 129 0.05 -9.18 -6.87
CA ALA A 129 -1.32 -8.79 -6.58
C ALA A 129 -1.89 -9.47 -5.32
N LYS A 130 -1.21 -10.50 -4.80
CA LYS A 130 -1.62 -11.28 -3.62
C LYS A 130 -1.64 -10.44 -2.35
N HIS A 131 -2.78 -10.44 -1.66
CA HIS A 131 -2.98 -9.80 -0.36
C HIS A 131 -3.13 -10.84 0.74
N ALA A 132 -2.42 -10.68 1.85
CA ALA A 132 -2.56 -11.51 3.05
C ALA A 132 -3.58 -10.91 4.05
N HIS A 133 -4.53 -10.12 3.56
CA HIS A 133 -5.59 -9.53 4.38
C HIS A 133 -6.83 -9.24 3.56
N GLU A 134 -7.94 -9.05 4.27
CA GLU A 134 -9.17 -8.59 3.67
C GLU A 134 -8.97 -7.17 3.11
N THR A 135 -9.29 -7.02 1.82
CA THR A 135 -9.34 -5.71 1.18
C THR A 135 -10.70 -5.08 1.44
N THR A 136 -10.72 -3.75 1.49
CA THR A 136 -11.95 -2.99 1.67
C THR A 136 -12.82 -3.13 0.42
N THR A 137 -14.13 -2.99 0.54
CA THR A 137 -14.99 -2.93 -0.64
C THR A 137 -14.66 -1.67 -1.46
N PRO A 138 -14.70 -1.73 -2.81
CA PRO A 138 -14.40 -0.57 -3.66
C PRO A 138 -15.23 0.68 -3.30
N SER A 139 -16.45 0.49 -2.83
CA SER A 139 -17.36 1.54 -2.34
C SER A 139 -16.80 2.35 -1.16
N LYS A 140 -15.97 1.75 -0.30
CA LYS A 140 -15.37 2.37 0.89
C LYS A 140 -13.90 2.75 0.67
N SER A 141 -13.33 2.48 -0.50
CA SER A 141 -11.94 2.80 -0.84
C SER A 141 -11.61 4.29 -0.71
N HIS A 142 -12.58 5.18 -0.92
CA HIS A 142 -12.38 6.63 -0.80
C HIS A 142 -12.04 7.10 0.63
N PHE A 143 -12.30 6.29 1.66
CA PHE A 143 -11.89 6.59 3.04
C PHE A 143 -10.41 6.33 3.30
N LEU A 144 -9.76 5.52 2.45
CA LEU A 144 -8.35 5.14 2.59
C LEU A 144 -7.45 6.36 2.40
N ARG A 145 -6.38 6.44 3.20
CA ARG A 145 -5.49 7.62 3.22
C ARG A 145 -4.90 7.96 1.86
N SER A 146 -4.54 6.97 1.04
CA SER A 146 -3.97 7.19 -0.30
C SER A 146 -5.00 7.67 -1.32
N GLN A 147 -6.29 7.53 -1.01
CA GLN A 147 -7.42 7.87 -1.89
C GLN A 147 -8.08 9.19 -1.53
N ARG A 148 -7.64 9.82 -0.42
CA ARG A 148 -8.07 11.17 -0.05
C ARG A 148 -7.45 12.17 -1.02
N LYS A 149 -8.18 12.51 -2.08
CA LYS A 149 -7.82 13.64 -2.95
C LYS A 149 -8.10 14.92 -2.17
N MET A 150 -7.06 15.72 -1.92
CA MET A 150 -7.22 17.09 -1.43
C MET A 150 -7.75 17.93 -2.59
N ASN A 151 -8.83 18.67 -2.39
CA ASN A 151 -9.31 19.63 -3.39
C ASN A 151 -8.28 20.76 -3.54
N ILE A 152 -8.11 21.30 -4.75
CA ILE A 152 -7.20 22.41 -5.08
C ILE A 152 -7.23 23.56 -4.04
N PRO A 153 -8.41 24.06 -3.59
CA PRO A 153 -8.46 25.08 -2.53
C PRO A 153 -7.81 24.63 -1.21
N GLN A 154 -7.95 23.35 -0.83
CA GLN A 154 -7.33 22.79 0.37
C GLN A 154 -5.80 22.64 0.21
N VAL A 155 -5.30 22.47 -1.01
CA VAL A 155 -3.86 22.44 -1.30
C VAL A 155 -3.26 23.84 -1.22
N VAL A 156 -3.95 24.85 -1.76
CA VAL A 156 -3.53 26.26 -1.68
C VAL A 156 -3.52 26.74 -0.23
N GLU A 157 -4.57 26.43 0.54
CA GLU A 157 -4.66 26.75 1.97
C GLU A 157 -3.54 26.10 2.79
N VAL A 158 -3.18 24.84 2.50
CA VAL A 158 -2.04 24.16 3.13
C VAL A 158 -0.70 24.82 2.76
N HIS A 159 -0.51 25.28 1.52
CA HIS A 159 0.72 26.00 1.14
C HIS A 159 0.81 27.35 1.87
N LEU A 160 -0.27 28.13 1.88
CA LEU A 160 -0.35 29.40 2.60
C LEU A 160 -0.12 29.23 4.11
N ALA A 161 -0.61 28.14 4.69
CA ALA A 161 -0.42 27.81 6.11
C ALA A 161 0.99 27.25 6.44
N ASN A 162 1.77 26.82 5.45
CA ASN A 162 3.15 26.32 5.66
C ASN A 162 4.20 27.43 5.57
N ASP A 163 3.90 28.53 4.88
CA ASP A 163 4.78 29.70 4.78
C ASP A 163 4.73 30.59 6.03
N SER A 164 3.79 30.34 6.93
CA SER A 164 3.64 31.04 8.22
C SER A 164 3.87 30.08 9.40
N VAL A 165 5.15 29.95 9.77
CA VAL A 165 5.66 29.54 11.10
C VAL A 165 5.47 28.05 11.49
N ILE A 166 6.62 27.43 11.71
CA ILE A 166 6.88 26.04 12.11
C ILE A 166 6.20 25.66 13.46
N THR A 167 5.72 24.41 13.54
CA THR A 167 5.46 23.61 14.78
C THR A 167 4.02 23.48 15.33
N SER A 168 2.98 23.26 14.50
CA SER A 168 1.65 22.86 15.06
C SER A 168 0.88 21.77 14.28
N VAL A 169 1.19 21.54 13.00
CA VAL A 169 0.35 20.69 12.12
C VAL A 169 0.45 19.18 12.40
N ARG A 170 1.45 18.73 13.17
CA ARG A 170 1.54 17.31 13.59
C ARG A 170 0.41 16.88 14.55
N ILE A 171 -0.26 17.82 15.22
CA ILE A 171 -1.26 17.51 16.25
C ILE A 171 -2.68 17.34 15.67
N LEU A 172 -3.07 18.14 14.67
CA LEU A 172 -4.46 18.18 14.19
C LEU A 172 -4.87 17.00 13.31
N ILE A 173 -3.94 16.42 12.54
CA ILE A 173 -4.26 15.25 11.69
C ILE A 173 -4.53 13.99 12.55
N ASN A 174 -3.90 13.86 13.72
CA ASN A 174 -4.15 12.74 14.63
C ASN A 174 -5.45 12.90 15.45
N ALA A 175 -5.91 14.14 15.69
CA ALA A 175 -7.08 14.41 16.51
C ALA A 175 -8.40 14.00 15.82
N SER A 176 -8.52 14.22 14.50
CA SER A 176 -9.77 13.91 13.76
C SER A 176 -10.04 12.41 13.57
N MET A 177 -9.03 11.54 13.70
CA MET A 177 -9.24 10.09 13.59
C MET A 177 -9.71 9.45 14.92
N ASN A 178 -9.66 10.18 16.05
CA ASN A 178 -9.96 9.64 17.37
C ASN A 178 -11.35 9.99 17.92
N MET A 179 -12.19 10.73 17.17
CA MET A 179 -13.54 11.12 17.61
C MET A 179 -14.68 10.20 17.14
N LYS A 180 -14.40 9.12 16.38
CA LYS A 180 -15.46 8.21 15.85
C LYS A 180 -15.50 6.81 16.47
N ARG A 181 -14.86 6.57 17.62
CA ARG A 181 -14.98 5.31 18.37
C ARG A 181 -15.22 5.54 19.86
N LYS A 182 -16.32 6.22 20.20
CA LYS A 182 -16.99 6.12 21.51
C LYS A 182 -18.50 6.26 21.33
N LYS A 183 -19.14 5.16 20.92
CA LYS A 183 -20.52 4.78 21.27
C LYS A 183 -20.55 3.25 21.34
N SER A 184 -21.24 2.70 22.34
CA SER A 184 -21.20 1.34 22.92
C SER A 184 -19.97 1.10 23.79
N VAL A 185 -20.03 0.93 25.12
CA VAL A 185 -21.11 0.68 26.09
C VAL A 185 -20.80 1.51 27.34
#